data_AF-A0A174D1Q6-F1
#
_entry.id   AF-A0A174D1Q6-F1
#
_cell.length_a   1.000
_cell.length_b   1.000
_cell.length_c   1.000
_cell.angle_alpha   90.00
_cell.angle_beta   90.00
_cell.angle_gamma   90.00
#
_symmetry.space_group_name_H-M   'P 1'
#
loop_
_entity.id
_entity.type
_entity.pdbx_description
1 polymer ?
#
loop_
_entity_poly.entity_id
_entity_poly.type
_entity_poly.pdbx_seq_one_letter_code
_entity_poly.pdbx_strand_id
1 'polypeptide(L)'
;MSREKRKLRKKFIVFCEGDTEYNYIDTMRLNQGVELALKPINMHGGGYSNFLEVIKKEANNNCLAKFIVIDYDRVKKHPGELAKLKEIIEYCKLQNSNKRIPHFLILDNPDFEYIACLHILEYQGQDVKKFIEQTLGFKNIDNFKAKKDVYEYLNTKGNSYNIMLDRLKEYIVKNSYNINKSNFDIRITKTDVIWDNENKRGSNIREMFEIIDW
;
A
#
# COMPACT_ATOMS: atom_id res chain seq x y z
N MET A 1 41.65 -14.14 4.79
CA MET A 1 40.72 -13.18 4.15
C MET A 1 39.33 -13.40 4.71
N SER A 2 38.83 -12.49 5.55
CA SER A 2 37.46 -12.57 6.06
C SER A 2 36.50 -12.34 4.90
N ARG A 3 35.65 -13.33 4.60
CA ARG A 3 34.55 -13.17 3.64
C ARG A 3 33.71 -11.99 4.12
N GLU A 4 33.53 -10.97 3.29
CA GLU A 4 32.71 -9.82 3.62
C GLU A 4 31.32 -10.33 4.03
N LYS A 5 30.88 -10.03 5.27
CA LYS A 5 29.56 -10.46 5.74
C LYS A 5 28.54 -9.85 4.78
N ARG A 6 27.88 -10.69 3.98
CA ARG A 6 26.81 -10.29 3.07
C ARG A 6 25.73 -9.62 3.93
N LYS A 7 25.64 -8.29 3.89
CA LYS A 7 24.52 -7.57 4.52
C LYS A 7 23.26 -8.01 3.79
N LEU A 8 22.40 -8.75 4.49
CA LEU A 8 21.10 -9.17 3.99
C LEU A 8 20.24 -7.91 3.84
N ARG A 9 19.86 -7.60 2.60
CA ARG A 9 18.98 -6.47 2.29
C ARG A 9 17.54 -6.97 2.31
N LYS A 10 16.69 -6.37 3.14
CA LYS A 10 15.23 -6.58 3.12
C LYS A 10 14.72 -6.09 1.76
N LYS A 11 14.16 -6.97 0.94
CA LYS A 11 13.60 -6.58 -0.35
C LYS A 11 12.11 -6.82 -0.38
N PHE A 12 11.33 -5.80 -0.69
CA PHE A 12 9.89 -5.86 -0.87
C PHE A 12 9.52 -5.40 -2.27
N ILE A 13 8.48 -6.01 -2.84
CA ILE A 13 7.89 -5.57 -4.10
C ILE A 13 6.55 -4.93 -3.75
N VAL A 14 6.27 -3.76 -4.31
CA VAL A 14 5.04 -3.01 -4.07
C VAL A 14 4.37 -2.77 -5.42
N PHE A 15 3.20 -3.34 -5.64
CA PHE A 15 2.36 -3.06 -6.79
C PHE A 15 1.46 -1.87 -6.44
N CYS A 16 1.51 -0.82 -7.25
CA CYS A 16 0.79 0.43 -7.06
C CYS A 16 -0.24 0.58 -8.19
N GLU A 17 -1.50 0.82 -7.87
CA GLU A 17 -2.55 1.00 -8.88
C GLU A 17 -2.24 2.13 -9.87
N GLY A 18 -1.82 3.29 -9.38
CA GLY A 18 -1.53 4.44 -10.20
C GLY A 18 -0.27 5.21 -9.81
N ASP A 19 -0.18 6.43 -10.35
CA ASP A 19 0.96 7.32 -10.19
C ASP A 19 1.09 7.85 -8.77
N THR A 20 -0.02 8.09 -8.05
CA THR A 20 0.02 8.66 -6.71
C THR A 20 0.67 7.71 -5.72
N GLU A 21 0.22 6.44 -5.67
CA GLU A 21 0.78 5.41 -4.78
C GLU A 21 2.22 5.11 -5.21
N TYR A 22 2.49 5.07 -6.52
CA TYR A 22 3.84 4.86 -7.03
C TYR A 22 4.80 5.95 -6.54
N ASN A 23 4.45 7.22 -6.73
CA ASN A 23 5.29 8.36 -6.33
C ASN A 23 5.49 8.40 -4.81
N TYR A 24 4.45 8.07 -4.04
CA TYR A 24 4.56 7.97 -2.60
C TYR A 24 5.55 6.87 -2.17
N ILE A 25 5.41 5.66 -2.69
CA ILE A 25 6.28 4.53 -2.34
C ILE A 25 7.71 4.72 -2.88
N ASP A 26 7.87 5.30 -4.07
CA ASP A 26 9.18 5.56 -4.67
C ASP A 26 9.98 6.59 -3.87
N THR A 27 9.32 7.67 -3.40
CA THR A 27 9.97 8.65 -2.53
C THR A 27 10.18 8.10 -1.12
N MET A 28 9.23 7.30 -0.59
CA MET A 28 9.43 6.58 0.67
C MET A 28 10.68 5.71 0.60
N ARG A 29 10.90 4.98 -0.50
CA ARG A 29 12.10 4.16 -0.72
C ARG A 29 13.40 4.96 -0.62
N LEU A 30 13.44 6.17 -1.14
CA LEU A 30 14.64 7.02 -1.11
C LEU A 30 15.00 7.46 0.31
N ASN A 31 13.99 7.55 1.18
CA ASN A 31 14.15 7.89 2.59
C ASN A 31 14.48 6.67 3.47
N GLN A 32 14.58 5.48 2.90
CA GLN A 32 14.89 4.25 3.61
C GLN A 32 16.39 3.92 3.58
N GLY A 33 16.89 3.30 4.66
CA GLY A 33 18.30 2.94 4.80
C GLY A 33 18.78 1.90 3.78
N VAL A 34 20.10 1.78 3.61
CA VAL A 34 20.74 0.86 2.64
C VAL A 34 20.35 -0.62 2.80
N GLU A 35 19.85 -0.99 3.98
CA GLU A 35 19.40 -2.35 4.32
C GLU A 35 18.01 -2.69 3.78
N LEU A 36 17.30 -1.71 3.19
CA LEU A 36 15.96 -1.86 2.65
C LEU A 36 15.94 -1.58 1.13
N ALA A 37 15.22 -2.43 0.40
CA ALA A 37 14.94 -2.30 -1.02
C ALA A 37 13.42 -2.37 -1.22
N LEU A 38 12.80 -1.26 -1.58
CA LEU A 38 11.44 -1.26 -2.11
C LEU A 38 11.52 -1.24 -3.65
N LYS A 39 10.76 -2.11 -4.30
CA LYS A 39 10.58 -2.09 -5.76
C LYS A 39 9.13 -1.74 -6.04
N PRO A 40 8.78 -0.44 -6.22
CA PRO A 40 7.47 -0.06 -6.68
C PRO A 40 7.28 -0.47 -8.15
N ILE A 41 6.09 -0.94 -8.49
CA ILE A 41 5.66 -1.30 -9.84
C ILE A 41 4.36 -0.52 -10.08
N ASN A 42 4.42 0.50 -10.94
CA ASN A 42 3.25 1.22 -11.36
C ASN A 42 2.47 0.38 -12.37
N MET A 43 1.17 0.23 -12.13
CA MET A 43 0.30 -0.60 -12.92
C MET A 43 -0.43 0.18 -14.01
N HIS A 44 -0.27 1.50 -14.03
CA HIS A 44 -0.86 2.46 -14.97
C HIS A 44 -2.40 2.38 -15.03
N GLY A 45 -3.03 2.00 -13.93
CA GLY A 45 -4.47 1.73 -13.88
C GLY A 45 -4.89 0.51 -14.72
N GLY A 46 -6.06 0.61 -15.36
CA GLY A 46 -6.60 -0.47 -16.22
C GLY A 46 -7.41 -1.56 -15.50
N GLY A 47 -7.63 -1.42 -14.19
CA GLY A 47 -8.56 -2.21 -13.39
C GLY A 47 -8.04 -3.56 -12.88
N TYR A 48 -8.84 -4.20 -12.03
CA TYR A 48 -8.35 -5.32 -11.22
C TYR A 48 -8.01 -6.58 -12.03
N SER A 49 -8.57 -6.74 -13.23
CA SER A 49 -8.21 -7.85 -14.13
C SER A 49 -6.76 -7.71 -14.62
N ASN A 50 -6.40 -6.55 -15.16
CA ASN A 50 -5.02 -6.24 -15.55
C ASN A 50 -4.08 -6.33 -14.35
N PHE A 51 -4.56 -5.83 -13.19
CA PHE A 51 -3.83 -5.87 -11.94
C PHE A 51 -3.43 -7.30 -11.56
N LEU A 52 -4.38 -8.23 -11.59
CA LEU A 52 -4.15 -9.64 -11.27
C LEU A 52 -3.16 -10.32 -12.22
N GLU A 53 -3.20 -9.99 -13.52
CA GLU A 53 -2.27 -10.57 -14.50
C GLU A 53 -0.81 -10.17 -14.22
N VAL A 54 -0.57 -8.91 -13.90
CA VAL A 54 0.80 -8.44 -13.63
C VAL A 54 1.32 -8.99 -12.30
N ILE A 55 0.49 -9.08 -11.25
CA ILE A 55 0.91 -9.74 -9.99
C ILE A 55 1.37 -11.17 -10.27
N LYS A 56 0.64 -11.91 -11.12
CA LYS A 56 0.95 -13.30 -11.49
C LYS A 56 2.24 -13.43 -12.31
N LYS A 57 2.58 -12.42 -13.12
CA LYS A 57 3.79 -12.41 -13.97
C LYS A 57 5.06 -12.07 -13.19
N GLU A 58 4.97 -11.26 -12.15
CA GLU A 58 6.14 -10.86 -11.36
C GLU A 58 6.72 -12.04 -10.57
N ALA A 59 7.99 -12.34 -10.78
CA ALA A 59 8.68 -13.44 -10.12
C ALA A 59 8.63 -13.33 -8.58
N ASN A 60 8.57 -14.48 -7.90
CA ASN A 60 8.59 -14.56 -6.42
C ASN A 60 10.00 -14.58 -5.84
N ASN A 61 11.02 -14.25 -6.64
CA ASN A 61 12.40 -14.54 -6.27
C ASN A 61 13.04 -13.32 -5.59
N ASN A 62 13.81 -13.55 -4.53
CA ASN A 62 14.61 -12.54 -3.84
C ASN A 62 13.79 -11.36 -3.28
N CYS A 63 12.64 -11.62 -2.65
CA CYS A 63 11.92 -10.65 -1.83
C CYS A 63 11.35 -11.33 -0.57
N LEU A 64 11.08 -10.55 0.47
CA LEU A 64 10.53 -11.00 1.75
C LEU A 64 9.00 -10.96 1.76
N ALA A 65 8.40 -9.99 1.07
CA ALA A 65 6.96 -9.87 0.90
C ALA A 65 6.62 -9.10 -0.39
N LYS A 66 5.37 -9.27 -0.83
CA LYS A 66 4.73 -8.49 -1.89
C LYS A 66 3.58 -7.69 -1.28
N PHE A 67 3.57 -6.39 -1.50
CA PHE A 67 2.46 -5.50 -1.17
C PHE A 67 1.69 -5.16 -2.44
N ILE A 68 0.38 -5.22 -2.38
CA ILE A 68 -0.53 -4.92 -3.47
C ILE A 68 -1.42 -3.78 -2.99
N VAL A 69 -1.17 -2.56 -3.44
CA VAL A 69 -1.91 -1.36 -3.02
C VAL A 69 -2.89 -0.98 -4.11
N ILE A 70 -4.18 -0.98 -3.76
CA ILE A 70 -5.29 -0.69 -4.68
C ILE A 70 -6.33 0.21 -4.02
N ASP A 71 -6.96 1.05 -4.83
CA ASP A 71 -8.10 1.88 -4.45
C ASP A 71 -9.38 1.05 -4.48
N TYR A 72 -10.29 1.23 -3.52
CA TYR A 72 -11.57 0.52 -3.45
C TYR A 72 -12.69 1.21 -4.25
N ASP A 73 -12.55 2.52 -4.52
CA ASP A 73 -13.56 3.33 -5.20
C ASP A 73 -14.00 2.74 -6.55
N ARG A 74 -13.10 2.02 -7.22
CA ARG A 74 -13.32 1.37 -8.50
C ARG A 74 -14.44 0.34 -8.43
N VAL A 75 -14.57 -0.38 -7.31
CA VAL A 75 -15.68 -1.30 -7.03
C VAL A 75 -17.03 -0.58 -7.10
N LYS A 76 -17.08 0.66 -6.60
CA LYS A 76 -18.32 1.46 -6.56
C LYS A 76 -18.64 2.08 -7.92
N LYS A 77 -17.62 2.38 -8.72
CA LYS A 77 -17.75 3.08 -10.02
C LYS A 77 -18.02 2.15 -11.19
N HIS A 78 -17.56 0.90 -11.15
CA HIS A 78 -17.57 0.01 -12.30
C HIS A 78 -18.19 -1.36 -11.98
N PRO A 79 -19.32 -1.72 -12.62
CA PRO A 79 -19.91 -3.05 -12.49
C PRO A 79 -18.90 -4.14 -12.86
N GLY A 80 -18.80 -5.18 -12.03
CA GLY A 80 -17.90 -6.32 -12.24
C GLY A 80 -16.55 -6.23 -11.54
N GLU A 81 -16.10 -5.04 -11.13
CA GLU A 81 -14.83 -4.89 -10.40
C GLU A 81 -14.87 -5.58 -9.02
N LEU A 82 -16.04 -5.65 -8.35
CA LEU A 82 -16.16 -6.43 -7.11
C LEU A 82 -15.78 -7.90 -7.29
N ALA A 83 -16.18 -8.53 -8.39
CA ALA A 83 -15.85 -9.92 -8.67
C ALA A 83 -14.34 -10.08 -8.89
N LYS A 84 -13.71 -9.11 -9.58
CA LYS A 84 -12.27 -9.10 -9.82
C LYS A 84 -11.45 -8.81 -8.57
N LEU A 85 -11.94 -7.95 -7.68
CA LEU A 85 -11.35 -7.76 -6.37
C LEU A 85 -11.38 -9.06 -5.55
N LYS A 86 -12.51 -9.79 -5.56
CA LYS A 86 -12.61 -11.10 -4.91
C LYS A 86 -11.61 -12.11 -5.48
N GLU A 87 -11.38 -12.11 -6.80
CA GLU A 87 -10.33 -12.93 -7.43
C GLU A 87 -8.92 -12.57 -6.92
N ILE A 88 -8.61 -11.28 -6.74
CA ILE A 88 -7.32 -10.83 -6.16
C ILE A 88 -7.18 -11.30 -4.70
N ILE A 89 -8.24 -11.14 -3.89
CA ILE A 89 -8.26 -11.58 -2.48
C ILE A 89 -7.97 -13.08 -2.39
N GLU A 90 -8.68 -13.89 -3.16
CA GLU A 90 -8.48 -15.35 -3.14
C GLU A 90 -7.11 -15.76 -3.69
N TYR A 91 -6.60 -15.05 -4.70
CA TYR A 91 -5.23 -15.26 -5.16
C TYR A 91 -4.20 -15.01 -4.04
N CYS A 92 -4.33 -13.91 -3.28
CA CYS A 92 -3.43 -13.60 -2.18
C CYS A 92 -3.52 -14.67 -1.08
N LYS A 93 -4.74 -15.07 -0.68
CA LYS A 93 -4.94 -16.16 0.29
C LYS A 93 -4.27 -17.46 -0.16
N LEU A 94 -4.41 -17.82 -1.43
CA LEU A 94 -3.79 -19.02 -2.00
C LEU A 94 -2.25 -18.94 -2.02
N GLN A 95 -1.67 -17.77 -2.32
CA GLN A 95 -0.21 -17.62 -2.21
C GLN A 95 0.26 -17.77 -0.76
N ASN A 96 -0.50 -17.20 0.18
CA ASN A 96 -0.16 -17.22 1.61
C ASN A 96 -0.30 -18.61 2.24
N SER A 97 -1.31 -19.40 1.85
CA SER A 97 -1.50 -20.76 2.37
C SER A 97 -0.40 -21.73 1.93
N ASN A 98 0.18 -21.51 0.75
CA ASN A 98 1.23 -22.35 0.19
C ASN A 98 2.64 -22.06 0.76
N LYS A 99 2.74 -21.29 1.86
CA LYS A 99 4.01 -20.88 2.51
C LYS A 99 5.03 -20.26 1.55
N ARG A 100 4.54 -19.61 0.49
CA ARG A 100 5.35 -18.82 -0.43
C ARG A 100 5.61 -17.43 0.16
N ILE A 101 6.25 -16.57 -0.62
CA ILE A 101 6.37 -15.14 -0.31
C ILE A 101 4.99 -14.57 0.07
N PRO A 102 4.83 -13.96 1.25
CA PRO A 102 3.56 -13.40 1.68
C PRO A 102 3.11 -12.27 0.78
N HIS A 103 1.84 -12.30 0.41
CA HIS A 103 1.13 -11.30 -0.36
C HIS A 103 0.19 -10.55 0.58
N PHE A 104 0.51 -9.27 0.82
CA PHE A 104 -0.31 -8.33 1.56
C PHE A 104 -1.14 -7.52 0.57
N LEU A 105 -2.46 -7.74 0.58
CA LEU A 105 -3.39 -6.85 -0.12
C LEU A 105 -3.69 -5.66 0.79
N ILE A 106 -3.35 -4.47 0.33
CA ILE A 106 -3.65 -3.17 0.93
C ILE A 106 -4.78 -2.54 0.11
N LEU A 107 -5.90 -2.27 0.77
CA LEU A 107 -7.09 -1.68 0.16
C LEU A 107 -7.34 -0.31 0.76
N ASP A 108 -7.15 0.73 -0.04
CA ASP A 108 -7.45 2.09 0.34
C ASP A 108 -8.92 2.40 0.01
N ASN A 109 -9.73 2.73 1.02
CA ASN A 109 -11.15 3.03 0.87
C ASN A 109 -11.44 4.47 1.31
N PRO A 110 -11.87 5.37 0.40
CA PRO A 110 -12.17 5.10 -1.01
C PRO A 110 -10.93 4.96 -1.90
N ASP A 111 -9.91 5.77 -1.67
CA ASP A 111 -8.73 5.92 -2.53
C ASP A 111 -7.51 6.40 -1.73
N PHE A 112 -6.33 6.36 -2.34
CA PHE A 112 -5.11 6.85 -1.70
C PHE A 112 -5.12 8.36 -1.44
N GLU A 113 -5.84 9.17 -2.24
CA GLU A 113 -5.95 10.62 -1.99
C GLU A 113 -6.59 10.92 -0.63
N TYR A 114 -7.59 10.14 -0.23
CA TYR A 114 -8.13 10.18 1.13
C TYR A 114 -7.05 9.83 2.17
N ILE A 115 -6.27 8.76 1.95
CA ILE A 115 -5.20 8.33 2.86
C ILE A 115 -4.11 9.40 2.99
N ALA A 116 -3.76 10.06 1.89
CA ALA A 116 -2.84 11.19 1.88
C ALA A 116 -3.34 12.32 2.78
N CYS A 117 -4.62 12.70 2.69
CA CYS A 117 -5.21 13.74 3.53
C CYS A 117 -5.13 13.41 5.03
N LEU A 118 -5.11 12.13 5.41
CA LEU A 118 -5.01 11.73 6.82
C LEU A 118 -3.66 12.08 7.47
N HIS A 119 -2.61 12.39 6.68
CA HIS A 119 -1.31 12.83 7.20
C HIS A 119 -1.37 14.22 7.87
N ILE A 120 -2.44 14.98 7.61
CA ILE A 120 -2.62 16.38 8.00
C ILE A 120 -3.69 16.47 9.09
N LEU A 121 -3.37 17.07 10.23
CA LEU A 121 -4.26 17.16 11.39
C LEU A 121 -5.52 17.98 11.11
N GLU A 122 -5.42 18.97 10.24
CA GLU A 122 -6.49 19.88 9.84
C GLU A 122 -7.57 19.18 8.99
N TYR A 123 -7.22 18.06 8.35
CA TYR A 123 -8.21 17.23 7.70
C TYR A 123 -9.09 16.57 8.76
N GLN A 124 -10.40 16.76 8.71
CA GLN A 124 -11.42 16.25 9.65
C GLN A 124 -12.59 15.58 8.90
N GLY A 125 -12.31 15.06 7.69
CA GLY A 125 -13.31 14.37 6.86
C GLY A 125 -13.98 15.25 5.81
N GLN A 126 -13.39 16.42 5.49
CA GLN A 126 -13.84 17.28 4.41
C GLN A 126 -13.80 16.55 3.05
N ASP A 127 -14.38 17.19 2.04
CA ASP A 127 -14.22 16.76 0.64
C ASP A 127 -12.74 16.73 0.25
N VAL A 128 -12.25 15.56 -0.16
CA VAL A 128 -10.83 15.30 -0.43
C VAL A 128 -10.31 16.21 -1.54
N LYS A 129 -11.05 16.33 -2.65
CA LYS A 129 -10.65 17.17 -3.78
C LYS A 129 -10.52 18.62 -3.35
N LYS A 130 -11.54 19.19 -2.69
CA LYS A 130 -11.49 20.56 -2.20
C LYS A 130 -10.37 20.78 -1.18
N PHE A 131 -10.14 19.83 -0.28
CA PHE A 131 -9.06 19.94 0.70
C PHE A 131 -7.69 19.99 0.02
N ILE A 132 -7.44 19.10 -0.94
CA ILE A 132 -6.21 19.09 -1.73
C ILE A 132 -6.03 20.42 -2.50
N GLU A 133 -7.10 20.91 -3.14
CA GLU A 133 -7.02 22.11 -3.97
C GLU A 133 -6.87 23.39 -3.14
N GLN A 134 -7.64 23.53 -2.07
CA GLN A 134 -7.76 24.78 -1.32
C GLN A 134 -6.84 24.85 -0.11
N THR A 135 -6.59 23.72 0.57
CA THR A 135 -5.80 23.68 1.81
C THR A 135 -4.36 23.25 1.53
N LEU A 136 -4.17 22.21 0.72
CA LEU A 136 -2.82 21.75 0.35
C LEU A 136 -2.18 22.60 -0.76
N GLY A 137 -2.95 23.47 -1.41
CA GLY A 137 -2.47 24.46 -2.37
C GLY A 137 -2.16 23.91 -3.75
N PHE A 138 -2.71 22.74 -4.11
CA PHE A 138 -2.57 22.19 -5.45
C PHE A 138 -3.58 22.84 -6.40
N LYS A 139 -3.16 23.11 -7.64
CA LYS A 139 -4.06 23.69 -8.65
C LYS A 139 -5.29 22.81 -8.94
N ASN A 140 -5.09 21.50 -8.95
CA ASN A 140 -6.12 20.47 -9.11
C ASN A 140 -5.60 19.13 -8.57
N ILE A 141 -6.49 18.13 -8.52
CA ILE A 141 -6.14 16.77 -8.08
C ILE A 141 -5.03 16.13 -8.95
N ASP A 142 -5.01 16.37 -10.26
CA ASP A 142 -4.01 15.77 -11.17
C ASP A 142 -2.59 16.26 -10.85
N ASN A 143 -2.45 17.53 -10.47
CA ASN A 143 -1.19 18.10 -9.98
C ASN A 143 -0.72 17.42 -8.68
N PHE A 144 -1.65 16.99 -7.82
CA PHE A 144 -1.31 16.21 -6.64
C PHE A 144 -0.84 14.80 -7.03
N LYS A 145 -1.57 14.10 -7.90
CA LYS A 145 -1.21 12.74 -8.38
C LYS A 145 0.16 12.70 -9.06
N ALA A 146 0.50 13.77 -9.80
CA ALA A 146 1.78 13.90 -10.50
C ALA A 146 2.95 14.33 -9.59
N LYS A 147 2.73 14.61 -8.31
CA LYS A 147 3.78 15.09 -7.41
C LYS A 147 4.73 13.95 -7.05
N LYS A 148 5.96 14.01 -7.57
CA LYS A 148 6.98 12.97 -7.36
C LYS A 148 7.40 12.84 -5.91
N ASP A 149 7.62 13.96 -5.23
CA ASP A 149 8.04 14.08 -3.83
C ASP A 149 6.84 14.09 -2.85
N VAL A 150 5.73 13.44 -3.20
CA VAL A 150 4.49 13.47 -2.40
C VAL A 150 4.69 12.89 -1.00
N TYR A 151 5.51 11.84 -0.84
CA TYR A 151 5.82 11.29 0.48
C TYR A 151 6.48 12.32 1.39
N GLU A 152 7.51 13.04 0.91
CA GLU A 152 8.20 14.06 1.70
C GLU A 152 7.25 15.22 2.05
N TYR A 153 6.45 15.65 1.09
CA TYR A 153 5.43 16.68 1.33
C TYR A 153 4.43 16.28 2.43
N LEU A 154 3.97 15.02 2.41
CA LEU A 154 3.04 14.48 3.41
C LEU A 154 3.71 14.12 4.74
N ASN A 155 5.04 14.18 4.84
CA ASN A 155 5.81 13.80 6.02
C ASN A 155 6.74 14.90 6.53
N THR A 156 6.47 16.16 6.16
CA THR A 156 7.21 17.34 6.60
C THR A 156 6.27 18.42 7.12
N LYS A 157 6.82 19.47 7.75
CA LYS A 157 6.07 20.64 8.24
C LYS A 157 4.91 20.31 9.19
N GLY A 158 5.08 19.27 10.02
CA GLY A 158 4.08 18.81 10.98
C GLY A 158 3.17 17.69 10.47
N ASN A 159 3.18 17.40 9.17
CA ASN A 159 2.49 16.24 8.60
C ASN A 159 3.31 14.96 8.86
N SER A 160 2.63 13.82 9.02
CA SER A 160 3.31 12.55 9.26
C SER A 160 2.43 11.34 8.94
N TYR A 161 3.06 10.28 8.44
CA TYR A 161 2.43 8.97 8.28
C TYR A 161 1.98 8.42 9.63
N ASN A 162 2.63 8.76 10.76
CA ASN A 162 2.17 8.32 12.08
C ASN A 162 0.77 8.88 12.40
N ILE A 163 0.53 10.15 12.05
CA ILE A 163 -0.79 10.78 12.18
C ILE A 163 -1.81 10.05 11.29
N MET A 164 -1.43 9.74 10.05
CA MET A 164 -2.28 8.96 9.14
C MET A 164 -2.62 7.59 9.73
N LEU A 165 -1.61 6.85 10.20
CA LEU A 165 -1.76 5.52 10.76
C LEU A 165 -2.70 5.51 11.98
N ASP A 166 -2.55 6.47 12.90
CA ASP A 166 -3.37 6.55 14.12
C ASP A 166 -4.85 6.87 13.85
N ARG A 167 -5.13 7.42 12.67
CA ARG A 167 -6.48 7.76 12.22
C ARG A 167 -7.15 6.62 11.44
N LEU A 168 -6.38 5.66 10.95
CA LEU A 168 -6.90 4.48 10.27
C LEU A 168 -7.39 3.43 11.28
N LYS A 169 -8.71 3.38 11.46
CA LYS A 169 -9.38 2.44 12.38
C LYS A 169 -10.18 1.36 11.69
N GLU A 170 -10.61 1.63 10.46
CA GLU A 170 -11.47 0.75 9.67
C GLU A 170 -10.69 0.20 8.48
N TYR A 171 -11.02 -1.02 8.07
CA TYR A 171 -10.40 -1.74 6.96
C TYR A 171 -11.34 -2.83 6.45
N ILE A 172 -11.25 -3.14 5.15
CA ILE A 172 -12.00 -4.25 4.52
C ILE A 172 -11.18 -5.54 4.61
N VAL A 173 -9.86 -5.47 4.48
CA VAL A 173 -8.96 -6.61 4.56
C VAL A 173 -8.08 -6.46 5.79
N LYS A 174 -7.88 -7.56 6.53
CA LYS A 174 -6.96 -7.62 7.65
C LYS A 174 -6.17 -8.92 7.61
N ASN A 175 -4.86 -8.82 7.72
CA ASN A 175 -3.98 -9.97 7.87
C ASN A 175 -3.58 -10.17 9.33
N SER A 176 -3.60 -11.42 9.77
CA SER A 176 -2.85 -11.87 10.95
C SER A 176 -1.54 -12.47 10.46
N TYR A 177 -0.40 -12.06 11.02
CA TYR A 177 0.92 -12.51 10.56
C TYR A 177 1.93 -12.59 11.70
N ASN A 178 2.96 -13.40 11.46
CA ASN A 178 4.12 -13.54 12.32
C ASN A 178 5.37 -13.07 11.59
N ILE A 179 6.25 -12.42 12.35
CA ILE A 179 7.53 -11.90 11.90
C ILE A 179 8.63 -12.59 12.70
N ASN A 180 9.54 -13.29 12.02
CA ASN A 180 10.74 -13.81 12.65
C ASN A 180 11.96 -12.97 12.25
N LYS A 181 12.39 -12.13 13.20
CA LYS A 181 13.51 -11.19 13.05
C LYS A 181 14.84 -11.87 12.73
N SER A 182 15.05 -13.07 13.27
CA SER A 182 16.34 -13.77 13.20
C SER A 182 16.67 -14.34 11.82
N ASN A 183 15.64 -14.77 11.08
CA ASN A 183 15.79 -15.42 9.78
C ASN A 183 15.08 -14.69 8.64
N PHE A 184 14.58 -13.47 8.89
CA PHE A 184 13.83 -12.66 7.92
C PHE A 184 12.59 -13.35 7.33
N ASP A 185 11.93 -14.22 8.12
CA ASP A 185 10.71 -14.92 7.71
C ASP A 185 9.45 -14.12 8.09
N ILE A 186 8.51 -14.02 7.16
CA ILE A 186 7.19 -13.42 7.35
C ILE A 186 6.16 -14.45 6.94
N ARG A 187 5.18 -14.70 7.81
CA ARG A 187 4.07 -15.61 7.51
C ARG A 187 2.74 -14.99 7.85
N ILE A 188 1.89 -14.82 6.84
CA ILE A 188 0.46 -14.54 7.04
C ILE A 188 -0.22 -15.85 7.47
N THR A 189 -0.88 -15.83 8.62
CA THR A 189 -1.59 -16.98 9.20
C THR A 189 -3.08 -16.96 8.89
N LYS A 190 -3.66 -15.77 8.68
CA LYS A 190 -5.08 -15.59 8.37
C LYS A 190 -5.30 -14.28 7.62
N THR A 191 -6.25 -14.26 6.70
CA THR A 191 -6.75 -13.03 6.05
C THR A 191 -8.26 -12.96 6.26
N ASP A 192 -8.70 -11.96 7.02
CA ASP A 192 -10.11 -11.65 7.25
C ASP A 192 -10.59 -10.60 6.24
N VAL A 193 -11.83 -10.78 5.76
CA VAL A 193 -12.49 -9.86 4.83
C VAL A 193 -13.81 -9.39 5.45
N ILE A 194 -13.90 -8.10 5.73
CA ILE A 194 -14.96 -7.46 6.50
C ILE A 194 -15.78 -6.59 5.54
N TRP A 195 -16.67 -7.23 4.77
CA TRP A 195 -17.47 -6.51 3.76
C TRP A 195 -18.40 -5.46 4.35
N ASP A 196 -18.80 -5.59 5.63
CA ASP A 196 -19.59 -4.59 6.34
C ASP A 196 -18.89 -3.21 6.41
N ASN A 197 -17.57 -3.18 6.20
CA ASN A 197 -16.79 -1.94 6.15
C ASN A 197 -16.70 -1.32 4.75
N GLU A 198 -17.39 -1.83 3.72
CA GLU A 198 -17.32 -1.28 2.35
C GLU A 198 -17.70 0.21 2.25
N ASN A 199 -18.59 0.66 3.13
CA ASN A 199 -19.09 2.03 3.19
C ASN A 199 -18.33 2.90 4.20
N LYS A 200 -17.37 2.33 4.91
CA LYS A 200 -16.51 3.06 5.86
C LYS A 200 -15.18 3.41 5.22
N ARG A 201 -14.74 4.65 5.41
CA ARG A 201 -13.41 5.07 4.95
C ARG A 201 -12.33 4.45 5.82
N GLY A 202 -11.25 3.97 5.22
CA GLY A 202 -10.21 3.24 5.94
C GLY A 202 -9.20 2.58 5.02
N SER A 203 -8.21 1.92 5.62
CA SER A 203 -7.16 1.18 4.92
C SER A 203 -6.40 0.31 5.91
N ASN A 204 -5.87 -0.83 5.44
CA ASN A 204 -4.94 -1.67 6.17
C ASN A 204 -3.46 -1.37 5.85
N ILE A 205 -3.15 -0.22 5.25
CA ILE A 205 -1.77 0.19 4.90
C ILE A 205 -0.80 0.16 6.09
N ARG A 206 -1.29 0.23 7.32
CA ARG A 206 -0.50 0.01 8.55
C ARG A 206 0.31 -1.29 8.49
N GLU A 207 -0.25 -2.37 7.94
CA GLU A 207 0.45 -3.66 7.81
C GLU A 207 1.73 -3.53 6.98
N MET A 208 1.74 -2.65 5.98
CA MET A 208 2.94 -2.37 5.18
C MET A 208 4.01 -1.67 6.00
N PHE A 209 3.67 -0.63 6.75
CA PHE A 209 4.61 0.10 7.62
C PHE A 209 5.19 -0.82 8.70
N GLU A 210 4.36 -1.63 9.37
CA GLU A 210 4.83 -2.57 10.40
C GLU A 210 5.84 -3.59 9.87
N ILE A 211 5.70 -4.03 8.62
CA ILE A 211 6.60 -4.99 7.99
C ILE A 211 7.89 -4.33 7.48
N ILE A 212 7.77 -3.13 6.90
CA ILE A 212 8.90 -2.39 6.36
C ILE A 212 9.83 -1.94 7.50
N ASP A 213 9.26 -1.42 8.59
CA ASP A 213 9.99 -0.78 9.68
C ASP A 213 10.52 -1.76 10.75
N TRP A 214 10.24 -3.07 10.66
CA TRP A 214 10.57 -4.03 11.75
C TRP A 214 12.03 -4.00 12.20
#